data_AF-A0A1I7Y7Q5-F1
#
_entry.id   AF-A0A1I7Y7Q5-F1
#
_cell.length_a   1.000
_cell.length_b   1.000
_cell.length_c   1.000
_cell.angle_alpha   90.00
_cell.angle_beta   90.00
_cell.angle_gamma   90.00
#
_symmetry.space_group_name_H-M   'P 1'
#
loop_
_entity.id
_entity.type
_entity.pdbx_description
1 polymer ?
#
loop_
_entity_poly.entity_id
_entity_poly.type
_entity_poly.pdbx_seq_one_letter_code
_entity_poly.pdbx_strand_id
1 'polypeptide(L)'
;MPTFHYPIVAFAFVSSLLNLAIIFGILKYRRSNPYLRGSYFAIVIFHSVTDVLLACEFTILMRARKYRYLDFVLYEGSTLWEVLPRLTNGLHYYLKAVLYIGHVLLSLNRFTSAFYPLSYETFWRSKLMISARFIAWVLPLFCILPVVLNFKFKMWFHMGDDNETVRLESDEVSTQ
;
A
#
# COMPACT_ATOMS: atom_id res chain seq x y z
N MET A 1 -19.40 -12.63 9.60
CA MET A 1 -18.14 -12.89 8.84
C MET A 1 -17.97 -14.39 8.64
N PRO A 2 -17.67 -14.87 7.41
CA PRO A 2 -17.24 -16.25 7.17
C PRO A 2 -16.07 -16.65 8.08
N THR A 3 -16.10 -17.86 8.64
CA THR A 3 -15.08 -18.35 9.60
C THR A 3 -13.66 -18.40 9.01
N PHE A 4 -13.53 -18.57 7.70
CA PHE A 4 -12.26 -18.54 6.98
C PHE A 4 -11.56 -17.17 6.96
N HIS A 5 -12.28 -16.07 7.25
CA HIS A 5 -11.64 -14.75 7.27
C HIS A 5 -10.78 -14.50 8.52
N TYR A 6 -11.13 -15.09 9.67
CA TYR A 6 -10.36 -14.92 10.90
C TYR A 6 -8.88 -15.28 10.79
N PRO A 7 -8.47 -16.43 10.22
CA PRO A 7 -7.04 -16.74 10.06
C PRO A 7 -6.32 -15.77 9.12
N ILE A 8 -6.98 -15.29 8.06
CA ILE A 8 -6.39 -14.30 7.14
C ILE A 8 -6.19 -12.94 7.83
N VAL A 9 -7.16 -12.52 8.66
CA VAL A 9 -7.03 -11.30 9.47
C VAL A 9 -5.86 -11.42 10.44
N ALA A 10 -5.79 -12.54 11.16
CA ALA A 10 -4.71 -12.80 12.12
C ALA A 10 -3.34 -12.81 11.43
N PHE A 11 -3.22 -13.47 10.28
CA PHE A 11 -2.01 -13.48 9.48
C PHE A 11 -1.58 -12.07 9.06
N ALA A 12 -2.50 -11.28 8.50
CA ALA A 12 -2.21 -9.90 8.08
C ALA A 12 -1.80 -9.01 9.26
N PHE A 13 -2.44 -9.18 10.42
CA PHE A 13 -2.11 -8.45 11.64
C PHE A 13 -0.69 -8.79 12.14
N VAL A 14 -0.37 -10.08 12.25
CA VAL A 14 0.97 -10.54 12.65
C VAL A 14 2.03 -10.07 11.65
N SER A 15 1.75 -10.17 10.34
CA SER A 15 2.64 -9.68 9.30
C SER A 15 2.91 -8.17 9.42
N SER A 16 1.87 -7.37 9.68
CA SER A 16 2.01 -5.92 9.90
C SER A 16 2.84 -5.60 11.15
N LEU A 17 2.64 -6.33 12.24
CA LEU A 17 3.44 -6.19 13.46
C LEU A 17 4.92 -6.53 13.24
N LEU A 18 5.21 -7.58 12.46
CA LEU A 18 6.58 -7.94 12.10
C LEU A 18 7.23 -6.83 11.26
N ASN A 19 6.52 -6.26 10.28
CA ASN A 19 7.02 -5.13 9.49
C ASN A 19 7.32 -3.90 10.37
N LEU A 20 6.45 -3.59 11.34
CA LEU A 20 6.70 -2.53 12.31
C LEU A 20 7.95 -2.83 13.15
N ALA A 21 8.10 -4.05 13.64
CA ALA A 21 9.28 -4.47 14.40
C ALA A 21 10.57 -4.34 13.57
N ILE A 22 10.54 -4.68 12.28
CA ILE A 22 11.66 -4.47 11.34
C ILE A 22 12.00 -2.99 11.22
N ILE A 23 11.00 -2.13 10.99
CA ILE A 23 11.20 -0.68 10.88
C ILE A 23 11.85 -0.13 12.16
N PHE A 24 11.28 -0.44 13.32
CA PHE A 24 11.81 0.03 14.60
C PHE A 24 13.20 -0.53 14.89
N GLY A 25 13.44 -1.81 14.60
CA GLY A 25 14.74 -2.45 14.74
C GLY A 25 15.81 -1.73 13.91
N ILE A 26 15.57 -1.55 12.61
CA ILE A 26 16.53 -0.87 11.73
C ILE A 26 16.73 0.58 12.19
N LEU A 27 15.67 1.33 12.48
CA LEU A 27 15.79 2.74 12.89
C LEU A 27 16.51 2.92 14.23
N LYS A 28 16.33 2.02 15.19
CA LYS A 28 17.01 2.05 16.49
C LYS A 28 18.48 1.70 16.33
N TYR A 29 18.80 0.61 15.64
CA TYR A 29 20.17 0.08 15.59
C TYR A 29 21.03 0.68 14.48
N ARG A 30 20.47 1.36 13.47
CA ARG A 30 21.26 2.02 12.41
C ARG A 30 22.20 3.11 12.91
N ARG A 31 21.95 3.69 14.08
CA ARG A 31 22.86 4.70 14.66
C ARG A 31 24.15 4.04 15.14
N SER A 32 24.04 2.86 15.74
CA SER A 32 25.17 2.10 16.30
C SER A 32 25.89 1.25 15.25
N ASN A 33 25.17 0.65 14.31
CA ASN A 33 25.73 -0.30 13.36
C ASN A 33 25.77 0.29 11.94
N PRO A 34 26.97 0.51 11.34
CA PRO A 34 27.09 1.08 10.00
C PRO A 34 26.51 0.16 8.91
N TYR A 35 26.53 -1.16 9.09
CA TYR A 35 25.94 -2.12 8.15
C TYR A 35 24.44 -1.91 7.92
N LEU A 36 23.71 -1.49 8.96
CA LEU A 36 22.27 -1.20 8.88
C LEU A 36 21.96 0.13 8.15
N ARG A 37 22.98 0.91 7.78
CA ARG A 37 22.83 2.14 6.98
C ARG A 37 22.91 1.87 5.48
N GLY A 38 23.16 0.62 5.07
CA GLY A 38 23.25 0.24 3.67
C GLY A 38 21.97 0.52 2.87
N SER A 39 22.11 0.64 1.55
CA SER A 39 21.01 0.85 0.61
C SER A 39 19.93 -0.24 0.72
N TYR A 40 20.33 -1.49 0.94
CA TYR A 40 19.42 -2.61 1.18
C TYR A 40 18.42 -2.32 2.32
N PHE A 41 18.90 -1.96 3.51
CA PHE A 41 18.05 -1.68 4.66
C PHE A 41 17.17 -0.45 4.48
N ALA A 42 17.64 0.54 3.71
CA ALA A 42 16.83 1.69 3.35
C ALA A 42 15.65 1.33 2.42
N ILE A 43 15.86 0.39 1.48
CA ILE A 43 14.79 -0.15 0.62
C ILE A 43 13.84 -1.04 1.44
N VAL A 44 14.37 -1.84 2.36
CA VAL A 44 13.55 -2.66 3.28
C VAL A 44 12.62 -1.79 4.13
N ILE A 45 13.13 -0.69 4.71
CA ILE A 45 12.26 0.26 5.44
C ILE A 45 11.18 0.82 4.52
N PHE A 46 11.54 1.27 3.32
CA PHE A 46 10.56 1.79 2.35
C PHE A 46 9.47 0.76 2.04
N HIS A 47 9.86 -0.50 1.83
CA HIS A 47 8.95 -1.59 1.54
C HIS A 47 8.03 -1.90 2.72
N SER A 48 8.59 -2.09 3.93
CA SER A 48 7.82 -2.35 5.15
C SER A 48 6.87 -1.20 5.51
N VAL A 49 7.26 0.07 5.27
CA VAL A 49 6.38 1.22 5.48
C VAL A 49 5.19 1.16 4.52
N THR A 50 5.43 0.86 3.24
CA THR A 50 4.37 0.74 2.24
C THR A 50 3.41 -0.40 2.56
N ASP A 51 3.94 -1.54 3.01
CA ASP A 51 3.15 -2.71 3.39
C ASP A 51 2.26 -2.44 4.61
N VAL A 52 2.79 -1.75 5.63
CA VAL A 52 2.00 -1.31 6.79
C VAL A 52 0.91 -0.32 6.38
N LEU A 53 1.22 0.66 5.51
CA LEU A 53 0.24 1.60 5.00
C LEU A 53 -0.88 0.88 4.23
N LEU A 54 -0.53 -0.09 3.38
CA LEU A 54 -1.50 -0.90 2.65
C LEU A 54 -2.35 -1.75 3.60
N ALA A 55 -1.76 -2.34 4.64
CA ALA A 55 -2.50 -3.09 5.65
C ALA A 55 -3.48 -2.22 6.43
N CYS A 56 -3.08 -1.00 6.81
CA CYS A 56 -3.95 -0.02 7.44
C CYS A 56 -5.09 0.42 6.52
N GLU A 57 -4.77 0.79 5.28
CA GLU A 57 -5.75 1.16 4.26
C GLU A 57 -6.77 0.05 4.05
N PHE A 58 -6.31 -1.18 3.80
CA PHE A 58 -7.18 -2.31 3.55
C PHE A 58 -8.05 -2.66 4.75
N THR A 59 -7.51 -2.55 5.97
CA THR A 59 -8.27 -2.87 7.19
C THR A 59 -9.33 -1.81 7.48
N ILE A 60 -8.98 -0.54 7.37
CA ILE A 60 -9.87 0.57 7.73
C ILE A 60 -10.84 0.86 6.58
N LEU A 61 -10.34 1.11 5.38
CA LEU A 61 -11.16 1.64 4.28
C LEU A 61 -11.91 0.55 3.52
N MET A 62 -11.27 -0.58 3.24
CA MET A 62 -11.93 -1.67 2.50
C MET A 62 -12.74 -2.57 3.43
N ARG A 63 -12.12 -3.07 4.50
CA ARG A 63 -12.71 -4.09 5.36
C ARG A 63 -13.72 -3.50 6.36
N ALA A 64 -13.39 -2.41 7.04
CA ALA A 64 -14.31 -1.80 8.00
C ALA A 64 -15.59 -1.30 7.32
N ARG A 65 -15.49 -0.78 6.09
CA ARG A 65 -16.65 -0.51 5.21
C ARG A 65 -17.45 -1.77 4.91
N LYS A 66 -16.81 -2.83 4.41
CA LYS A 66 -17.50 -4.07 4.02
C LYS A 66 -18.34 -4.67 5.15
N TYR A 67 -17.89 -4.54 6.40
CA TYR A 67 -18.56 -5.09 7.58
C TYR A 67 -19.25 -4.04 8.44
N ARG A 68 -19.53 -2.86 7.89
CA ARG A 68 -20.37 -1.84 8.54
C ARG A 68 -19.82 -1.30 9.87
N TYR A 69 -18.51 -1.42 10.10
CA TYR A 69 -17.85 -0.84 11.27
C TYR A 69 -17.76 0.68 11.19
N LEU A 70 -17.97 1.28 10.01
CA LEU A 70 -17.92 2.72 9.78
C LEU A 70 -19.29 3.38 9.61
N ASP A 71 -20.39 2.68 9.89
CA ASP A 71 -21.77 3.18 9.69
C ASP A 71 -22.07 4.48 10.45
N PHE A 72 -21.33 4.76 11.54
CA PHE A 72 -21.45 6.01 12.28
C PHE A 72 -20.99 7.25 11.48
N VAL A 73 -20.22 7.06 10.40
CA VAL A 73 -19.74 8.13 9.49
C VAL A 73 -20.24 7.92 8.06
N LEU A 74 -20.35 6.66 7.62
CA LEU A 74 -20.83 6.25 6.29
C LEU A 74 -22.28 5.81 6.37
N TYR A 75 -23.17 6.79 6.27
CA TYR A 75 -24.58 6.56 6.00
C TYR A 75 -24.95 7.03 4.60
N GLU A 76 -25.99 6.42 4.05
CA GLU A 76 -26.51 6.69 2.72
C GLU A 76 -27.00 8.14 2.62
N GLY A 77 -26.58 8.86 1.57
CA GLY A 77 -26.87 10.29 1.38
C GLY A 77 -25.85 11.26 2.03
N SER A 78 -24.83 10.75 2.73
CA SER A 78 -23.69 11.59 3.16
C SER A 78 -22.76 11.89 1.98
N THR A 79 -22.10 13.07 1.97
CA THR A 79 -21.09 13.41 0.96
C THR A 79 -19.93 12.41 0.93
N LEU A 80 -19.64 11.78 2.08
CA LEU A 80 -18.64 10.72 2.19
C LEU A 80 -19.06 9.45 1.46
N TRP A 81 -20.35 9.14 1.37
CA TRP A 81 -20.86 7.99 0.61
C TRP A 81 -20.53 8.08 -0.88
N GLU A 82 -20.51 9.29 -1.45
CA GLU A 82 -20.23 9.51 -2.88
C GLU A 82 -18.72 9.62 -3.19
N VAL A 83 -17.95 10.22 -2.29
CA VAL A 83 -16.52 10.50 -2.52
C VAL A 83 -15.64 9.31 -2.12
N LEU A 84 -16.01 8.59 -1.05
CA LEU A 84 -15.19 7.53 -0.50
C LEU A 84 -14.98 6.32 -1.43
N PRO A 85 -15.93 5.88 -2.28
CA PRO A 85 -15.69 4.81 -3.27
C PRO A 85 -14.44 5.08 -4.11
N ARG A 86 -14.33 6.29 -4.64
CA ARG A 86 -13.22 6.72 -5.49
C ARG A 86 -11.92 6.87 -4.71
N LEU A 87 -11.98 7.48 -3.53
CA LEU A 87 -10.79 7.70 -2.70
C LEU A 87 -10.19 6.36 -2.23
N THR A 88 -11.03 5.44 -1.75
CA THR A 88 -10.59 4.13 -1.27
C THR A 88 -10.00 3.30 -2.39
N ASN A 89 -10.68 3.23 -3.54
CA ASN A 89 -10.20 2.49 -4.69
C ASN A 89 -8.87 3.07 -5.22
N GLY A 90 -8.81 4.40 -5.37
CA GLY A 90 -7.61 5.11 -5.81
C GLY A 90 -6.42 4.91 -4.89
N LEU A 91 -6.63 5.09 -3.58
CA LEU A 91 -5.59 4.90 -2.57
C LEU A 91 -5.11 3.44 -2.52
N HIS A 92 -6.02 2.47 -2.63
CA HIS A 92 -5.70 1.05 -2.62
C HIS A 92 -4.81 0.66 -3.80
N TYR A 93 -5.19 1.04 -5.02
CA TYR A 93 -4.37 0.76 -6.21
C TYR A 93 -3.05 1.52 -6.19
N TYR A 94 -3.04 2.73 -5.61
CA TYR A 94 -1.82 3.52 -5.44
C TYR A 94 -0.81 2.83 -4.54
N LEU A 95 -1.23 2.42 -3.34
CA LEU A 95 -0.34 1.73 -2.41
C LEU A 95 0.14 0.39 -2.99
N LYS A 96 -0.71 -0.35 -3.71
CA LYS A 96 -0.29 -1.56 -4.45
C LYS A 96 0.79 -1.27 -5.49
N ALA A 97 0.63 -0.24 -6.30
CA ALA A 97 1.61 0.12 -7.32
C ALA A 97 2.95 0.55 -6.69
N VAL A 98 2.92 1.34 -5.60
CA VAL A 98 4.13 1.70 -4.82
C VAL A 98 4.81 0.44 -4.28
N LEU A 99 4.04 -0.53 -3.76
CA LEU A 99 4.56 -1.79 -3.23
C LEU A 99 5.26 -2.62 -4.32
N TYR A 100 4.67 -2.71 -5.51
CA TYR A 100 5.27 -3.40 -6.66
C TYR A 100 6.58 -2.76 -7.10
N ILE A 101 6.64 -1.44 -7.19
CA ILE A 101 7.91 -0.75 -7.48
C ILE A 101 8.94 -1.03 -6.37
N GLY A 102 8.50 -1.09 -5.11
CA GLY A 102 9.35 -1.50 -3.99
C GLY A 102 9.96 -2.89 -4.17
N HIS A 103 9.19 -3.87 -4.63
CA HIS A 103 9.69 -5.22 -4.95
C HIS A 103 10.71 -5.21 -6.11
N VAL A 104 10.47 -4.39 -7.14
CA VAL A 104 11.40 -4.23 -8.25
C VAL A 104 12.71 -3.62 -7.76
N LEU A 105 12.66 -2.55 -6.95
CA LEU A 105 13.84 -1.91 -6.39
C LEU A 105 14.65 -2.85 -5.49
N LEU A 106 13.96 -3.64 -4.65
CA LEU A 106 14.61 -4.63 -3.79
C LEU A 106 15.29 -5.73 -4.62
N SER A 107 14.61 -6.21 -5.66
CA SER A 107 15.16 -7.23 -6.58
C SER A 107 16.38 -6.69 -7.34
N LEU A 108 16.33 -5.46 -7.85
CA LEU A 108 17.47 -4.80 -8.50
C LEU A 108 18.64 -4.59 -7.54
N ASN A 109 18.35 -4.22 -6.29
CA ASN A 109 19.38 -4.04 -5.27
C ASN A 109 20.09 -5.36 -4.97
N ARG A 110 19.36 -6.45 -4.80
CA ARG A 110 19.94 -7.79 -4.63
C ARG A 110 20.70 -8.25 -5.88
N PHE A 111 20.13 -8.07 -7.07
CA PHE A 111 20.76 -8.41 -8.34
C PHE A 111 22.12 -7.71 -8.51
N THR A 112 22.16 -6.39 -8.34
CA THR A 112 23.41 -5.62 -8.44
C THR A 112 24.43 -6.00 -7.37
N SER A 113 23.99 -6.37 -6.16
CA SER A 113 24.90 -6.87 -5.12
C SER A 113 25.55 -8.21 -5.48
N ALA A 114 24.82 -9.10 -6.16
CA ALA A 114 25.29 -10.43 -6.54
C ALA A 114 26.18 -10.40 -7.79
N PHE A 115 25.78 -9.66 -8.83
CA PHE A 115 26.48 -9.66 -10.12
C PHE A 115 27.56 -8.58 -10.23
N TYR A 116 27.44 -7.47 -9.48
CA TYR A 116 28.38 -6.34 -9.55
C TYR A 116 28.84 -5.87 -8.15
N PRO A 117 29.41 -6.75 -7.31
CA PRO A 117 29.72 -6.44 -5.91
C PRO A 117 30.68 -5.25 -5.75
N LEU A 118 31.66 -5.10 -6.64
CA LEU A 118 32.66 -4.02 -6.59
C LEU A 118 32.06 -2.64 -6.92
N SER A 119 31.01 -2.60 -7.75
CA SER A 119 30.35 -1.35 -8.19
C SER A 119 29.05 -1.09 -7.42
N TYR A 120 28.62 -2.02 -6.56
CA TYR A 120 27.35 -1.97 -5.85
C TYR A 120 27.22 -0.71 -4.98
N GLU A 121 28.25 -0.39 -4.20
CA GLU A 121 28.23 0.77 -3.30
C GLU A 121 28.22 2.09 -4.07
N THR A 122 28.88 2.13 -5.24
CA THR A 122 28.91 3.30 -6.12
C THR A 122 27.57 3.50 -6.82
N PHE A 123 26.95 2.41 -7.28
CA PHE A 123 25.65 2.42 -7.93
C PHE A 123 24.55 2.91 -6.97
N TRP A 124 24.47 2.33 -5.76
CA TRP A 124 23.46 2.69 -4.76
C TRP A 124 23.83 3.87 -3.86
N ARG A 125 24.60 4.83 -4.38
CA ARG A 125 24.93 6.07 -3.67
C ARG A 125 23.67 6.78 -3.18
N SER A 126 23.80 7.51 -2.07
CA SER A 126 22.69 8.17 -1.38
C SER A 126 21.82 9.06 -2.28
N LYS A 127 22.40 9.73 -3.30
CA LYS A 127 21.65 10.54 -4.26
C LYS A 127 20.71 9.71 -5.13
N LEU A 128 21.20 8.63 -5.75
CA LEU A 128 20.37 7.73 -6.57
C LEU A 128 19.29 7.06 -5.72
N MET A 129 19.63 6.68 -4.49
CA MET A 129 18.68 6.10 -3.52
C MET A 129 17.55 7.06 -3.12
N ILE A 130 17.82 8.37 -3.04
CA ILE A 130 16.78 9.37 -2.79
C ILE A 130 15.88 9.49 -4.03
N SER A 131 16.47 9.62 -5.22
CA SER A 131 15.72 9.72 -6.48
C SER A 131 14.87 8.48 -6.74
N ALA A 132 15.40 7.27 -6.54
CA ALA A 132 14.66 6.03 -6.74
C ALA A 132 13.44 5.93 -5.81
N ARG A 133 13.58 6.32 -4.54
CA ARG A 133 12.46 6.35 -3.58
C ARG A 133 11.45 7.44 -3.93
N PHE A 134 11.90 8.60 -4.39
CA PHE A 134 11.02 9.68 -4.83
C PHE A 134 10.19 9.25 -6.05
N ILE A 135 10.85 8.68 -7.07
CA ILE A 135 10.19 8.15 -8.26
C ILE A 135 9.22 7.03 -7.89
N ALA A 136 9.58 6.15 -6.95
CA ALA A 136 8.70 5.07 -6.53
C ALA A 136 7.38 5.53 -5.91
N TRP A 137 7.35 6.71 -5.27
CA TRP A 137 6.12 7.32 -4.77
C TRP A 137 5.38 8.13 -5.84
N VAL A 138 6.13 8.88 -6.67
CA VAL A 138 5.55 9.84 -7.62
C VAL A 138 5.03 9.17 -8.89
N LEU A 139 5.71 8.16 -9.40
CA LEU A 139 5.33 7.49 -10.65
C LEU A 139 3.93 6.84 -10.57
N PRO A 140 3.58 6.08 -9.52
CA PRO A 140 2.22 5.55 -9.36
C PRO A 140 1.14 6.62 -9.31
N LEU A 141 1.45 7.78 -8.71
CA LEU A 141 0.52 8.89 -8.58
C LEU A 141 0.14 9.46 -9.95
N PHE A 142 1.09 9.60 -10.87
CA PHE A 142 0.81 10.02 -12.25
C PHE A 142 -0.07 9.03 -13.02
N CYS A 143 0.07 7.73 -12.77
CA CYS A 143 -0.75 6.72 -13.45
C CYS A 143 -2.18 6.67 -12.90
N ILE A 144 -2.37 6.91 -11.60
CA ILE A 144 -3.65 6.66 -10.91
C ILE A 144 -4.51 7.92 -10.82
N LEU A 145 -3.91 9.10 -10.67
CA LEU A 145 -4.66 10.36 -10.62
C LEU A 145 -5.62 10.55 -11.80
N PRO A 146 -5.22 10.29 -13.07
CA PRO A 146 -6.13 10.44 -14.21
C PRO A 146 -7.36 9.53 -14.10
N VAL A 147 -7.19 8.32 -13.55
CA VAL A 147 -8.30 7.36 -13.38
C VAL A 147 -9.23 7.81 -12.26
N VAL A 148 -8.67 8.23 -11.11
CA VAL A 148 -9.44 8.65 -9.93
C VAL A 148 -10.18 9.97 -10.18
N LEU A 149 -9.57 10.91 -10.91
CA LEU A 149 -10.13 12.22 -11.22
C LEU A 149 -11.05 12.21 -12.46
N ASN A 150 -11.17 11.08 -13.17
CA ASN A 150 -12.09 10.98 -14.29
C ASN A 150 -13.52 10.76 -13.79
N PHE A 151 -14.29 11.85 -13.72
CA PHE A 151 -15.69 11.83 -13.29
C PHE A 151 -16.63 11.00 -14.18
N LYS A 152 -16.18 10.60 -15.38
CA LYS A 152 -16.97 9.72 -16.27
C LYS A 152 -17.08 8.29 -15.71
N PHE A 153 -16.13 7.83 -14.90
CA PHE A 153 -16.24 6.54 -14.23
C PHE A 153 -17.13 6.68 -13.00
N LYS A 154 -18.28 5.99 -12.97
CA LYS A 154 -19.09 5.91 -11.76
C LYS A 154 -18.61 4.75 -10.91
N MET A 155 -18.38 5.06 -9.64
CA MET A 155 -18.09 4.09 -8.59
C MET A 155 -19.08 4.40 -7.47
N TRP A 156 -19.83 3.41 -7.01
CA TRP A 156 -20.79 3.58 -5.93
C TRP A 156 -20.68 2.43 -4.93
N PHE A 157 -21.21 2.69 -3.74
CA PHE A 157 -21.44 1.65 -2.77
C PHE A 157 -22.84 1.08 -2.94
N HIS A 158 -22.92 -0.24 -3.01
CA HIS A 158 -24.16 -0.99 -3.09
C HIS A 158 -24.27 -1.89 -1.84
N MET A 159 -25.45 -1.92 -1.22
CA MET A 159 -25.71 -2.87 -0.13
C MET A 159 -25.97 -4.25 -0.73
N GLY A 160 -25.29 -5.27 -0.23
CA GLY A 160 -25.56 -6.65 -0.64
C GLY A 160 -26.96 -7.12 -0.23
N ASP A 161 -27.40 -8.23 -0.81
CA ASP A 161 -28.78 -8.74 -0.74
C ASP A 161 -29.38 -8.85 0.69
N ASP A 162 -28.53 -9.12 1.70
CA ASP A 162 -28.94 -9.24 3.11
C ASP A 162 -28.70 -7.98 3.96
N ASN A 163 -28.31 -6.84 3.36
CA ASN A 163 -27.89 -5.60 4.05
C ASN A 163 -26.72 -5.77 5.05
N GLU A 164 -26.04 -6.91 5.03
CA GLU A 164 -24.92 -7.19 5.93
C GLU A 164 -23.57 -6.65 5.42
N THR A 165 -23.45 -6.40 4.10
CA THR A 165 -22.18 -5.99 3.49
C THR A 165 -22.30 -4.85 2.52
N VAL A 166 -21.34 -3.92 2.57
CA VAL A 166 -21.21 -2.82 1.60
C VAL A 166 -20.18 -3.19 0.53
N ARG A 167 -20.66 -3.35 -0.71
CA ARG A 167 -19.84 -3.68 -1.87
C ARG A 167 -19.50 -2.42 -2.65
N LEU A 168 -18.29 -2.40 -3.21
CA LEU A 168 -17.87 -1.38 -4.16
C LEU A 168 -18.23 -1.90 -5.55
N GLU A 169 -19.04 -1.15 -6.27
CA GLU A 169 -19.38 -1.43 -7.66
C GLU A 169 -18.87 -0.30 -8.56
N SER A 170 -18.61 -0.66 -9.81
CA SER A 170 -18.06 0.23 -10.81
C SER A 170 -18.73 -0.05 -12.16
N ASP A 171 -18.96 0.98 -12.97
CA ASP A 171 -19.55 0.83 -14.31
C ASP A 171 -18.74 -0.16 -15.17
N GLU A 172 -19.40 -0.91 -16.06
CA GLU A 172 -18.77 -1.88 -16.98
C GLU A 172 -17.63 -1.27 -17.83
N VAL A 173 -17.70 0.04 -18.10
CA VAL A 173 -16.70 0.80 -18.85
C VAL A 173 -15.40 1.02 -18.06
N SER A 174 -15.46 0.93 -16.72
CA SER A 174 -14.32 1.11 -15.83
C SER A 174 -13.58 -0.19 -15.50
N THR A 175 -14.15 -1.34 -15.89
CA THR A 175 -13.65 -2.69 -15.64
C THR A 175 -12.96 -3.33 -16.84
N GLN A 176 -12.96 -2.66 -18.01
CA GLN A 176 -12.23 -3.06 -19.22
C GLN A 176 -10.86 -2.38 -19.30
#